data_AF-A0AAD6NIA3-F1
#
_entry.id   AF-A0AAD6NIA3-F1
#
_cell.length_a   1.000
_cell.length_b   1.000
_cell.length_c   1.000
_cell.angle_alpha   90.00
_cell.angle_beta   90.00
_cell.angle_gamma   90.00
#
_symmetry.space_group_name_H-M   'P 1'
#
loop_
_entity.id
_entity.type
_entity.pdbx_description
1 polymer ?
#
loop_
_entity_poly.entity_id
_entity_poly.type
_entity_poly.pdbx_seq_one_letter_code
_entity_poly.pdbx_strand_id
1 'polypeptide(L)'
;MDQNKTPGEKPGHPPAQATLHEVRTAENSAAYLLPKLQTMKESNPHLKLLDVGSGSGTISVSFAKLIPEGHVTGVDVNPNILPRARAVAEMAGVQNIEFQQGNINKLPFADETFDITFCHQVLIHIGTPWHALHEMLRVTKRGGIVATREGDYETESIWPELPELDKFHKLMAGLMSAGGGAPSAGRRLLYWGLRAGAERNQITVSYSTTSYHTLNDRKICCKFHCSTLLLAIAVMALIVIFSLAQGLCDQLRGGSLREKALKFGLGTENDFEEMAKAWEEWAERDDAILAMLQGEILIQK
;
A
#
# COMPACT_ATOMS: atom_id res chain seq x y z
N MET A 1 22.21 32.89 -27.86
CA MET A 1 21.75 31.51 -28.03
C MET A 1 22.08 30.79 -26.75
N ASP A 2 21.07 30.54 -25.92
CA ASP A 2 21.16 29.57 -24.84
C ASP A 2 19.86 28.76 -24.93
N GLN A 3 19.96 27.62 -25.61
CA GLN A 3 18.87 26.70 -25.91
C GLN A 3 18.91 25.60 -24.86
N ASN A 4 18.16 25.75 -23.75
CA ASN A 4 17.71 24.63 -22.91
C ASN A 4 16.68 25.06 -21.86
N LYS A 5 15.56 25.64 -22.33
CA LYS A 5 14.31 25.67 -21.55
C LYS A 5 13.22 25.04 -22.39
N THR A 6 12.89 23.78 -22.09
CA THR A 6 11.66 23.14 -22.55
C THR A 6 10.48 23.78 -21.79
N PRO A 7 9.56 24.48 -22.47
CA PRO A 7 8.36 25.03 -21.83
C PRO A 7 7.30 23.93 -21.75
N GLY A 8 6.88 23.51 -20.54
CA GLY A 8 5.77 22.55 -20.42
C GLY A 8 5.57 21.80 -19.11
N GLU A 9 6.41 21.93 -18.09
CA GLU A 9 6.14 21.26 -16.80
C GLU A 9 5.03 21.99 -16.03
N LYS A 10 3.79 21.52 -16.19
CA LYS A 10 2.75 21.76 -15.19
C LYS A 10 3.06 20.89 -13.95
N PRO A 11 2.77 21.35 -12.72
CA PRO A 11 2.95 20.53 -11.52
C PRO A 11 2.15 19.24 -11.66
N GLY A 12 2.87 18.13 -11.80
CA GLY A 12 2.31 16.82 -12.09
C GLY A 12 1.36 16.38 -10.99
N HIS A 13 0.12 16.06 -11.36
CA HIS A 13 -0.80 15.41 -10.44
C HIS A 13 -0.19 14.09 -9.94
N PRO A 14 -0.37 13.74 -8.66
CA PRO A 14 0.10 12.46 -8.16
C PRO A 14 -0.42 11.30 -9.01
N PRO A 15 0.37 10.22 -9.19
CA PRO A 15 -0.16 8.96 -9.72
C PRO A 15 -1.39 8.54 -8.91
N ALA A 16 -2.42 7.97 -9.51
CA ALA A 16 -3.67 7.64 -8.82
C ALA A 16 -3.47 6.74 -7.57
N GLN A 17 -2.46 5.86 -7.60
CA GLN A 17 -2.03 5.07 -6.45
C GLN A 17 -1.54 5.94 -5.29
N ALA A 18 -0.82 7.03 -5.56
CA ALA A 18 -0.40 7.99 -4.56
C ALA A 18 -1.60 8.76 -3.98
N THR A 19 -2.60 9.14 -4.80
CA THR A 19 -3.81 9.83 -4.33
C THR A 19 -4.67 9.01 -3.37
N LEU A 20 -4.86 7.70 -3.61
CA LEU A 20 -5.57 6.82 -2.66
C LEU A 20 -4.75 6.55 -1.39
N HIS A 21 -3.41 6.52 -1.50
CA HIS A 21 -2.55 6.34 -0.33
C HIS A 21 -2.42 7.64 0.49
N GLU A 22 -2.71 8.78 -0.11
CA GLU A 22 -2.65 10.09 0.55
C GLU A 22 -3.80 10.37 1.52
N VAL A 23 -4.91 9.63 1.42
CA VAL A 23 -5.97 9.68 2.44
C VAL A 23 -5.67 8.80 3.66
N ARG A 24 -4.61 7.98 3.61
CA ARG A 24 -4.25 7.09 4.70
C ARG A 24 -3.53 7.86 5.79
N THR A 25 -3.96 7.64 7.02
CA THR A 25 -3.40 8.20 8.24
C THR A 25 -3.22 7.10 9.27
N ALA A 26 -2.49 7.37 10.35
CA ALA A 26 -2.38 6.42 11.45
C ALA A 26 -3.77 6.09 12.05
N GLU A 27 -4.68 7.07 12.08
CA GLU A 27 -6.04 6.93 12.60
C GLU A 27 -6.92 5.98 11.79
N ASN A 28 -6.77 5.92 10.47
CA ASN A 28 -7.61 5.05 9.63
C ASN A 28 -6.91 3.76 9.18
N SER A 29 -5.58 3.72 9.21
CA SER A 29 -4.78 2.59 8.71
C SER A 29 -4.02 1.85 9.82
N ALA A 30 -3.91 2.45 11.01
CA ALA A 30 -3.25 1.87 12.18
C ALA A 30 -4.08 2.03 13.47
N ALA A 31 -5.40 2.21 13.37
CA ALA A 31 -6.30 2.42 14.52
C ALA A 31 -6.09 1.38 15.64
N TYR A 32 -5.91 0.12 15.25
CA TYR A 32 -5.67 -1.01 16.14
C TYR A 32 -4.36 -0.90 16.95
N LEU A 33 -3.35 -0.18 16.44
CA LEU A 33 -2.07 0.07 17.11
C LEU A 33 -2.13 1.27 18.06
N LEU A 34 -3.01 2.25 17.81
CA LEU A 34 -2.98 3.54 18.51
C LEU A 34 -3.07 3.45 20.04
N PRO A 35 -3.91 2.58 20.64
CA PRO A 35 -3.95 2.44 22.10
C PRO A 35 -2.61 2.00 22.68
N LYS A 36 -1.90 1.08 22.00
CA LYS A 36 -0.57 0.62 22.43
C LYS A 36 0.50 1.70 22.23
N LEU A 37 0.45 2.42 21.11
CA LEU A 37 1.33 3.56 20.86
C LEU A 37 1.20 4.61 21.98
N GLN A 38 -0.02 4.94 22.40
CA GLN A 38 -0.28 5.91 23.47
C GLN A 38 0.34 5.45 24.79
N THR A 39 0.07 4.21 25.23
CA THR A 39 0.67 3.67 26.47
C THR A 39 2.21 3.63 26.41
N MET A 40 2.78 3.23 25.27
CA MET A 40 4.24 3.20 25.10
C MET A 40 4.85 4.59 25.13
N LYS A 41 4.20 5.59 24.52
CA LYS A 41 4.63 6.98 24.53
C LYS A 41 4.63 7.57 25.94
N GLU A 42 3.63 7.25 26.76
CA GLU A 42 3.58 7.72 28.16
C GLU A 42 4.78 7.21 28.97
N SER A 43 5.23 5.98 28.71
CA SER A 43 6.37 5.38 29.41
C SER A 43 7.72 5.75 28.78
N ASN A 44 7.75 5.97 27.47
CA ASN A 44 8.93 6.34 26.69
C ASN A 44 8.57 7.42 25.65
N PRO A 45 8.61 8.72 26.03
CA PRO A 45 8.31 9.82 25.11
C PRO A 45 9.22 9.86 23.88
N HIS A 46 10.45 9.35 24.00
CA HIS A 46 11.46 9.30 22.94
C HIS A 46 11.44 7.99 22.14
N LEU A 47 10.30 7.28 22.11
CA LEU A 47 10.19 6.02 21.39
C LEU A 47 10.52 6.18 19.90
N LYS A 48 11.07 5.12 19.31
CA LYS A 48 11.42 5.03 17.90
C LYS A 48 10.43 4.13 17.19
N LEU A 49 9.81 4.64 16.14
CA LEU A 49 8.89 3.92 15.27
C LEU A 49 9.49 3.76 13.87
N LEU A 50 9.50 2.55 13.34
CA LEU A 50 9.85 2.26 11.96
C LEU A 50 8.58 1.99 11.15
N ASP A 51 8.36 2.76 10.09
CA ASP A 51 7.32 2.53 9.09
C ASP A 51 7.94 1.84 7.86
N VAL A 52 7.60 0.57 7.64
CA VAL A 52 8.18 -0.27 6.62
C VAL A 52 7.27 -0.31 5.39
N GLY A 53 7.80 0.15 4.26
CA GLY A 53 7.02 0.43 3.04
C GLY A 53 6.22 1.72 3.18
N SER A 54 6.88 2.78 3.64
CA SER A 54 6.24 4.06 3.99
C SER A 54 5.56 4.76 2.82
N GLY A 55 5.86 4.39 1.57
CA GLY A 55 5.25 4.97 0.38
C GLY A 55 5.38 6.49 0.34
N SER A 56 4.26 7.19 0.16
CA SER A 56 4.20 8.65 0.16
C SER A 56 4.32 9.31 1.54
N GLY A 57 4.52 8.54 2.61
CA GLY A 57 4.83 9.04 3.95
C GLY A 57 3.64 9.59 4.76
N THR A 58 2.40 9.47 4.27
CA THR A 58 1.23 10.05 4.94
C THR A 58 0.94 9.43 6.30
N ILE A 59 0.98 8.10 6.42
CA ILE A 59 0.86 7.40 7.70
C ILE A 59 2.03 7.75 8.62
N SER A 60 3.26 7.78 8.08
CA SER A 60 4.47 8.12 8.83
C SER A 60 4.37 9.53 9.45
N VAL A 61 3.84 10.51 8.70
CA VAL A 61 3.60 11.87 9.19
C VAL A 61 2.52 11.90 10.28
N SER A 62 1.45 11.12 10.17
CA SER A 62 0.48 10.98 11.26
C SER A 62 1.11 10.41 12.52
N PHE A 63 1.95 9.37 12.41
CA PHE A 63 2.70 8.87 13.56
C PHE A 63 3.60 9.96 14.15
N ALA A 64 4.35 10.69 13.33
CA ALA A 64 5.24 11.76 13.80
C ALA A 64 4.50 12.82 14.63
N LYS A 65 3.26 13.17 14.23
CA LYS A 65 2.38 14.07 15.01
C LYS A 65 1.92 13.46 16.33
N LEU A 66 1.66 12.14 16.36
CA LEU A 66 1.21 11.44 17.56
C LEU A 66 2.33 11.26 18.61
N ILE A 67 3.59 11.18 18.18
CA ILE A 67 4.79 11.05 19.04
C ILE A 67 5.77 12.23 18.87
N PRO A 68 5.41 13.47 19.24
CA PRO A 68 6.20 14.67 18.93
C PRO A 68 7.61 14.68 19.55
N GLU A 69 7.83 13.96 20.65
CA GLU A 69 9.15 13.79 21.31
C GLU A 69 9.88 12.51 20.86
N GLY A 70 9.19 11.62 20.16
CA GLY A 70 9.71 10.39 19.60
C GLY A 70 10.26 10.61 18.19
N HIS A 71 10.59 9.53 17.49
CA HIS A 71 11.13 9.61 16.13
C HIS A 71 10.50 8.56 15.22
N VAL A 72 10.14 8.97 14.01
CA VAL A 72 9.66 8.07 12.95
C VAL A 72 10.73 7.92 11.87
N THR A 73 11.12 6.69 11.57
CA THR A 73 11.93 6.38 10.39
C THR A 73 11.02 5.69 9.38
N GLY A 74 10.89 6.23 8.17
CA GLY A 74 10.19 5.58 7.07
C GLY A 74 11.17 4.93 6.09
N VAL A 75 10.89 3.70 5.67
CA VAL A 75 11.67 3.02 4.63
C VAL A 75 10.81 2.58 3.46
N ASP A 76 11.32 2.74 2.25
CA ASP A 76 10.71 2.20 1.05
C ASP A 76 11.78 1.62 0.11
N VAL A 77 11.44 0.57 -0.64
CA VAL A 77 12.37 -0.04 -1.60
C VAL A 77 12.54 0.84 -2.84
N ASN A 78 11.52 1.60 -3.20
CA ASN A 78 11.51 2.49 -4.35
C ASN A 78 12.12 3.85 -3.99
N PRO A 79 13.33 4.19 -4.47
CA PRO A 79 13.95 5.47 -4.12
C PRO A 79 13.16 6.68 -4.67
N ASN A 80 12.35 6.49 -5.72
CA ASN A 80 11.64 7.58 -6.39
C ASN A 80 10.43 8.08 -5.59
N ILE A 81 9.92 7.33 -4.61
CA ILE A 81 8.81 7.79 -3.76
C ILE A 81 9.30 8.66 -2.58
N LEU A 82 10.57 8.51 -2.18
CA LEU A 82 11.12 9.19 -1.00
C LEU A 82 11.11 10.73 -1.10
N PRO A 83 11.38 11.37 -2.24
CA PRO A 83 11.20 12.82 -2.37
C PRO A 83 9.77 13.27 -2.08
N ARG A 84 8.76 12.50 -2.51
CA ARG A 84 7.35 12.78 -2.19
C ARG A 84 7.09 12.66 -0.69
N ALA A 85 7.59 11.60 -0.06
CA ALA A 85 7.43 11.40 1.38
C ALA A 85 8.02 12.55 2.21
N ARG A 86 9.21 13.03 1.83
CA ARG A 86 9.84 14.22 2.45
C ARG A 86 9.01 15.48 2.25
N ALA A 87 8.49 15.72 1.04
CA ALA A 87 7.64 16.88 0.77
C ALA A 87 6.35 16.86 1.60
N VAL A 88 5.72 15.70 1.78
CA VAL A 88 4.53 15.54 2.65
C VAL A 88 4.87 15.88 4.11
N ALA A 89 6.01 15.42 4.62
CA ALA A 89 6.47 15.76 5.97
C ALA A 89 6.74 17.26 6.14
N GLU A 90 7.43 17.88 5.17
CA GLU A 90 7.72 19.32 5.15
C GLU A 90 6.43 20.15 5.15
N MET A 91 5.48 19.83 4.26
CA MET A 91 4.17 20.48 4.19
C MET A 91 3.37 20.33 5.49
N ALA A 92 3.55 19.23 6.21
CA ALA A 92 2.90 18.98 7.49
C ALA A 92 3.61 19.60 8.69
N GLY A 93 4.80 20.21 8.50
CA GLY A 93 5.58 20.87 9.55
C GLY A 93 6.16 19.93 10.59
N VAL A 94 6.29 18.63 10.31
CA VAL A 94 6.87 17.66 11.24
C VAL A 94 8.38 17.54 11.03
N GLN A 95 9.15 17.52 12.12
CA GLN A 95 10.62 17.49 12.08
C GLN A 95 11.22 16.20 12.67
N ASN A 96 10.41 15.43 13.40
CA ASN A 96 10.80 14.20 14.08
C ASN A 96 10.62 12.96 13.18
N ILE A 97 10.91 13.12 11.88
CA ILE A 97 10.74 12.07 10.88
C ILE A 97 11.86 12.09 9.85
N GLU A 98 12.33 10.92 9.44
CA GLU A 98 13.27 10.76 8.33
C GLU A 98 12.82 9.65 7.37
N PHE A 99 13.26 9.73 6.11
CA PHE A 99 12.97 8.73 5.07
C PHE A 99 14.25 8.29 4.37
N GLN A 100 14.42 6.97 4.26
CA GLN A 100 15.55 6.36 3.55
C GLN A 100 15.14 5.16 2.70
N GLN A 101 15.99 4.78 1.76
CA GLN A 101 15.77 3.57 0.99
C GLN A 101 16.03 2.33 1.88
N GLY A 102 15.17 1.32 1.80
CA GLY A 102 15.35 0.07 2.53
C GLY A 102 14.57 -1.08 1.91
N ASN A 103 15.13 -2.29 1.98
CA ASN A 103 14.44 -3.51 1.56
C ASN A 103 13.87 -4.21 2.80
N ILE A 104 12.56 -4.47 2.82
CA ILE A 104 11.91 -5.15 3.95
C ILE A 104 12.48 -6.56 4.23
N ASN A 105 13.01 -7.24 3.21
CA ASN A 105 13.66 -8.55 3.38
C ASN A 105 15.08 -8.45 3.96
N LYS A 106 15.62 -7.24 4.10
CA LYS A 106 16.93 -6.98 4.72
C LYS A 106 16.98 -5.54 5.21
N LEU A 107 16.35 -5.30 6.36
CA LEU A 107 16.22 -3.96 6.91
C LEU A 107 17.60 -3.41 7.30
N PRO A 108 17.96 -2.18 6.88
CA PRO A 108 19.31 -1.61 7.07
C PRO A 108 19.53 -1.08 8.50
N PHE A 109 19.04 -1.81 9.50
CA PHE A 109 19.10 -1.42 10.91
C PHE A 109 19.63 -2.57 11.75
N ALA A 110 20.26 -2.21 12.87
CA ALA A 110 20.70 -3.16 13.87
C ALA A 110 19.50 -3.85 14.54
N ASP A 111 19.77 -5.01 15.14
CA ASP A 111 18.80 -5.71 15.96
C ASP A 111 18.31 -4.81 17.10
N GLU A 112 17.05 -4.97 17.51
CA GLU A 112 16.50 -4.30 18.70
C GLU A 112 16.66 -2.76 18.71
N THR A 113 16.50 -2.12 17.54
CA THR A 113 16.63 -0.66 17.37
C THR A 113 15.34 0.10 17.67
N PHE A 114 14.18 -0.44 17.27
CA PHE A 114 12.90 0.28 17.29
C PHE A 114 11.98 -0.23 18.40
N ASP A 115 11.24 0.68 19.03
CA ASP A 115 10.20 0.33 19.99
C ASP A 115 8.97 -0.24 19.27
N ILE A 116 8.65 0.30 18.09
CA ILE A 116 7.54 -0.14 17.24
C ILE A 116 8.02 -0.29 15.79
N THR A 117 7.66 -1.38 15.14
CA THR A 117 7.73 -1.51 13.67
C THR A 117 6.32 -1.68 13.11
N PHE A 118 6.01 -0.95 12.06
CA PHE A 118 4.70 -0.91 11.41
C PHE A 118 4.84 -1.21 9.93
N CYS A 119 3.84 -1.89 9.35
CA CYS A 119 3.79 -2.21 7.92
C CYS A 119 2.34 -2.29 7.45
N HIS A 120 1.99 -1.59 6.37
CA HIS A 120 0.61 -1.55 5.85
C HIS A 120 0.59 -1.68 4.34
N GLN A 121 -0.13 -2.68 3.83
CA GLN A 121 -0.31 -2.90 2.40
C GLN A 121 1.02 -3.14 1.66
N VAL A 122 1.92 -3.93 2.26
CA VAL A 122 3.25 -4.26 1.70
C VAL A 122 3.43 -5.77 1.62
N LEU A 123 3.08 -6.50 2.69
CA LEU A 123 3.26 -7.95 2.75
C LEU A 123 2.41 -8.66 1.68
N ILE A 124 1.27 -8.06 1.33
CA ILE A 124 0.40 -8.51 0.24
C ILE A 124 1.12 -8.59 -1.12
N HIS A 125 2.18 -7.83 -1.35
CA HIS A 125 2.86 -7.72 -2.63
C HIS A 125 4.14 -8.57 -2.76
N ILE A 126 4.53 -9.32 -1.73
CA ILE A 126 5.83 -10.03 -1.71
C ILE A 126 5.66 -11.55 -1.52
N GLY A 127 6.56 -12.32 -2.14
CA GLY A 127 6.54 -13.78 -2.08
C GLY A 127 7.04 -14.39 -0.76
N THR A 128 7.68 -13.60 0.10
CA THR A 128 8.27 -14.05 1.37
C THR A 128 7.82 -13.19 2.56
N PRO A 129 6.51 -13.05 2.82
CA PRO A 129 6.00 -12.14 3.85
C PRO A 129 6.42 -12.56 5.28
N TRP A 130 6.61 -13.84 5.55
CA TRP A 130 7.16 -14.33 6.82
C TRP A 130 8.63 -13.90 7.04
N HIS A 131 9.42 -13.77 5.97
CA HIS A 131 10.80 -13.31 6.07
C HIS A 131 10.87 -11.80 6.34
N ALA A 132 10.00 -11.03 5.69
CA ALA A 132 9.78 -9.62 6.00
C ALA A 132 9.38 -9.41 7.47
N LEU A 133 8.41 -10.17 7.98
CA LEU A 133 8.01 -10.13 9.39
C LEU A 133 9.16 -10.55 10.32
N HIS A 134 10.00 -11.51 9.91
CA HIS A 134 11.18 -11.89 10.69
C HIS A 134 12.18 -10.74 10.81
N GLU A 135 12.45 -10.01 9.73
CA GLU A 135 13.29 -8.81 9.77
C GLU A 135 12.69 -7.70 10.63
N MET A 136 11.37 -7.50 10.57
CA MET A 136 10.68 -6.56 11.47
C MET A 136 10.84 -6.97 12.94
N LEU A 137 10.65 -8.26 13.26
CA LEU A 137 10.89 -8.80 14.60
C LEU A 137 12.34 -8.62 15.05
N ARG A 138 13.32 -8.80 14.16
CA ARG A 138 14.74 -8.62 14.45
C ARG A 138 15.05 -7.19 14.90
N VAL A 139 14.60 -6.19 14.14
CA VAL A 139 14.89 -4.77 14.43
C VAL A 139 14.00 -4.17 15.53
N THR A 140 12.88 -4.80 15.90
CA THR A 140 12.07 -4.43 17.06
C THR A 140 12.76 -4.84 18.37
N LYS A 141 12.76 -3.97 19.38
CA LYS A 141 13.26 -4.25 20.74
C LYS A 141 12.47 -5.37 21.42
N ARG A 142 13.09 -6.05 22.39
CA ARG A 142 12.34 -6.88 23.35
C ARG A 142 11.38 -6.01 24.15
N GLY A 143 10.14 -6.45 24.33
CA GLY A 143 9.05 -5.63 24.85
C GLY A 143 8.46 -4.64 23.83
N GLY A 144 8.97 -4.62 22.60
CA GLY A 144 8.46 -3.78 21.51
C GLY A 144 7.32 -4.42 20.74
N ILE A 145 6.78 -3.69 19.78
CA ILE A 145 5.61 -4.10 18.98
C ILE A 145 5.98 -4.21 17.51
N VAL A 146 5.51 -5.29 16.87
CA VAL A 146 5.40 -5.39 15.40
C VAL A 146 3.93 -5.31 15.04
N ALA A 147 3.54 -4.39 14.18
CA ALA A 147 2.16 -4.16 13.79
C ALA A 147 2.01 -4.23 12.27
N THR A 148 1.09 -5.07 11.78
CA THR A 148 0.84 -5.14 10.33
C THR A 148 -0.63 -5.19 10.00
N ARG A 149 -1.02 -4.50 8.92
CA ARG A 149 -2.38 -4.53 8.38
C ARG A 149 -2.35 -4.75 6.88
N GLU A 150 -3.11 -5.73 6.42
CA GLU A 150 -3.12 -6.14 5.01
C GLU A 150 -4.55 -6.35 4.52
N GLY A 151 -4.78 -6.02 3.25
CA GLY A 151 -6.06 -6.23 2.61
C GLY A 151 -6.31 -7.70 2.32
N ASP A 152 -7.57 -8.10 2.35
CA ASP A 152 -8.00 -9.38 1.83
C ASP A 152 -8.83 -9.13 0.58
N TYR A 153 -8.16 -9.03 -0.57
CA TYR A 153 -8.80 -8.73 -1.85
C TYR A 153 -9.89 -9.75 -2.15
N GLU A 154 -9.69 -11.04 -1.87
CA GLU A 154 -10.70 -12.09 -2.08
C GLU A 154 -12.00 -11.93 -1.25
N THR A 155 -12.10 -10.89 -0.41
CA THR A 155 -13.31 -10.55 0.35
C THR A 155 -14.02 -9.30 -0.15
N GLU A 156 -13.58 -8.75 -1.28
CA GLU A 156 -14.20 -7.58 -1.91
C GLU A 156 -15.69 -7.86 -2.15
N SER A 157 -16.52 -7.05 -1.50
CA SER A 157 -17.98 -7.13 -1.55
C SER A 157 -18.49 -5.84 -2.18
N ILE A 158 -19.12 -5.95 -3.35
CA ILE A 158 -19.50 -4.80 -4.17
C ILE A 158 -20.99 -4.80 -4.49
N TRP A 159 -21.62 -3.62 -4.46
CA TRP A 159 -22.99 -3.40 -4.90
C TRP A 159 -23.06 -2.14 -5.79
N PRO A 160 -23.84 -2.14 -6.88
CA PRO A 160 -24.46 -3.33 -7.48
C PRO A 160 -23.42 -4.33 -7.98
N GLU A 161 -23.81 -5.60 -8.05
CA GLU A 161 -22.98 -6.68 -8.58
C GLU A 161 -22.96 -6.61 -10.11
N LEU A 162 -22.03 -5.82 -10.66
CA LEU A 162 -21.79 -5.76 -12.11
C LEU A 162 -20.84 -6.91 -12.51
N PRO A 163 -21.20 -7.77 -13.48
CA PRO A 163 -20.35 -8.88 -13.93
C PRO A 163 -18.93 -8.46 -14.34
N GLU A 164 -18.80 -7.28 -14.90
CA GLU A 164 -17.53 -6.69 -15.34
C GLU A 164 -16.61 -6.37 -14.15
N LEU A 165 -17.17 -5.96 -13.01
CA LEU A 165 -16.40 -5.70 -11.79
C LEU A 165 -15.94 -6.99 -11.12
N ASP A 166 -16.72 -8.06 -11.18
CA ASP A 166 -16.29 -9.40 -10.76
C ASP A 166 -15.15 -9.95 -11.65
N LYS A 167 -15.24 -9.77 -12.98
CA LYS A 167 -14.14 -10.11 -13.90
C LYS A 167 -12.88 -9.31 -13.55
N PHE A 168 -13.01 -8.00 -13.31
CA PHE A 168 -11.90 -7.15 -12.90
C PHE A 168 -11.26 -7.63 -11.60
N HIS A 169 -12.08 -7.94 -10.60
CA HIS A 169 -11.63 -8.45 -9.31
C HIS A 169 -10.78 -9.72 -9.46
N LYS A 170 -11.29 -10.71 -10.22
CA LYS A 170 -10.58 -11.97 -10.51
C LYS A 170 -9.26 -11.75 -11.24
N LEU A 171 -9.26 -10.86 -12.24
CA LEU A 171 -8.04 -10.48 -12.96
C LEU A 171 -7.00 -9.90 -11.98
N MET A 172 -7.39 -8.95 -11.13
CA MET A 172 -6.48 -8.31 -10.18
C MET A 172 -5.91 -9.29 -9.16
N ALA A 173 -6.73 -10.18 -8.60
CA ALA A 173 -6.28 -11.23 -7.69
C ALA A 173 -5.31 -12.20 -8.37
N GLY A 174 -5.58 -12.57 -9.63
CA GLY A 174 -4.70 -13.41 -10.45
C GLY A 174 -3.35 -12.77 -10.73
N LEU A 175 -3.33 -11.50 -11.12
CA LEU A 175 -2.10 -10.74 -11.38
C LEU A 175 -1.24 -10.59 -10.12
N MET A 176 -1.88 -10.30 -8.98
CA MET A 176 -1.19 -10.20 -7.71
C MET A 176 -0.52 -11.53 -7.34
N SER A 177 -1.25 -12.63 -7.50
CA SER A 177 -0.72 -13.98 -7.26
C SER A 177 0.43 -14.32 -8.20
N ALA A 178 0.31 -13.99 -9.49
CA ALA A 178 1.36 -14.22 -10.49
C ALA A 178 2.63 -13.40 -10.23
N GLY A 179 2.49 -12.20 -9.66
CA GLY A 179 3.60 -11.37 -9.19
C GLY A 179 4.27 -11.85 -7.90
N GLY A 180 3.79 -12.96 -7.32
CA GLY A 180 4.27 -13.50 -6.05
C GLY A 180 3.60 -12.89 -4.81
N GLY A 181 2.62 -12.00 -4.99
CA GLY A 181 1.79 -11.49 -3.91
C GLY A 181 0.72 -12.50 -3.46
N ALA A 182 -0.08 -12.10 -2.47
CA ALA A 182 -1.12 -12.94 -1.89
C ALA A 182 -2.44 -12.14 -1.77
N PRO A 183 -3.41 -12.28 -2.68
CA PRO A 183 -4.68 -11.54 -2.59
C PRO A 183 -5.46 -11.82 -1.30
N SER A 184 -5.25 -12.97 -0.68
CA SER A 184 -5.75 -13.33 0.67
C SER A 184 -4.83 -12.92 1.82
N ALA A 185 -4.03 -11.84 1.69
CA ALA A 185 -3.04 -11.46 2.69
C ALA A 185 -3.64 -11.22 4.08
N GLY A 186 -4.76 -10.50 4.16
CA GLY A 186 -5.42 -10.17 5.42
C GLY A 186 -5.67 -11.40 6.31
N ARG A 187 -6.32 -12.45 5.79
CA ARG A 187 -6.59 -13.68 6.57
C ARG A 187 -5.34 -14.54 6.86
N ARG A 188 -4.19 -14.25 6.23
CA ARG A 188 -2.95 -15.04 6.36
C ARG A 188 -1.94 -14.47 7.34
N LEU A 189 -2.17 -13.27 7.88
CA LEU A 189 -1.23 -12.60 8.78
C LEU A 189 -0.82 -13.43 10.00
N LEU A 190 -1.77 -14.10 10.67
CA LEU A 190 -1.46 -14.97 11.82
C LEU A 190 -0.47 -16.09 11.43
N TYR A 191 -0.71 -16.74 10.29
CA TYR A 191 0.18 -17.77 9.78
C TYR A 191 1.57 -17.21 9.47
N TRP A 192 1.65 -16.04 8.85
CA TRP A 192 2.93 -15.40 8.54
C TRP A 192 3.70 -14.98 9.80
N GLY A 193 3.01 -14.45 10.82
CA GLY A 193 3.62 -14.10 12.11
C GLY A 193 4.20 -15.32 12.83
N LEU A 194 3.45 -16.42 12.91
CA LEU A 194 3.94 -17.68 13.48
C LEU A 194 5.16 -18.21 12.71
N ARG A 195 5.12 -18.18 11.38
CA ARG A 195 6.22 -18.64 10.53
C ARG A 195 7.47 -17.73 10.62
N ALA A 196 7.29 -16.46 10.96
CA ALA A 196 8.38 -15.52 11.19
C ALA A 196 9.14 -15.76 12.51
N GLY A 197 8.56 -16.58 13.41
CA GLY A 197 9.16 -16.94 14.70
C GLY A 197 8.49 -16.31 15.92
N ALA A 198 7.35 -15.62 15.75
CA ALA A 198 6.56 -15.15 16.90
C ALA A 198 5.81 -16.30 17.57
N GLU A 199 5.74 -16.28 18.90
CA GLU A 199 4.93 -17.22 19.67
C GLU A 199 3.44 -16.87 19.60
N ARG A 200 2.55 -17.88 19.70
CA ARG A 200 1.11 -17.64 19.55
C ARG A 200 0.53 -16.69 20.61
N ASN A 201 1.05 -16.74 21.84
CA ASN A 201 0.67 -15.87 22.97
C ASN A 201 1.11 -14.41 22.77
N GLN A 202 2.04 -14.13 21.86
CA GLN A 202 2.51 -12.78 21.53
C GLN A 202 1.61 -12.09 20.50
N ILE A 203 0.78 -12.85 19.76
CA ILE A 203 0.02 -12.33 18.61
C ILE A 203 -1.44 -12.05 19.00
N THR A 204 -1.83 -10.80 18.90
CA THR A 204 -3.24 -10.38 18.86
C THR A 204 -3.68 -10.22 17.41
N VAL A 205 -4.82 -10.80 17.05
CA VAL A 205 -5.41 -10.70 15.71
C VAL A 205 -6.69 -9.88 15.78
N SER A 206 -6.86 -8.93 14.87
CA SER A 206 -8.12 -8.20 14.65
C SER A 206 -8.43 -8.12 13.17
N TYR A 207 -9.66 -7.69 12.87
CA TYR A 207 -10.08 -7.37 11.52
C TYR A 207 -10.80 -6.02 11.53
N SER A 208 -10.60 -5.25 10.47
CA SER A 208 -11.40 -4.08 10.16
C SER A 208 -11.91 -4.16 8.73
N THR A 209 -12.79 -3.23 8.36
CA THR A 209 -13.32 -3.14 6.99
C THR A 209 -12.96 -1.78 6.43
N THR A 210 -12.45 -1.76 5.20
CA THR A 210 -12.38 -0.54 4.40
C THR A 210 -13.61 -0.49 3.50
N SER A 211 -14.33 0.63 3.48
CA SER A 211 -15.51 0.82 2.65
C SER A 211 -15.44 2.10 1.81
N TYR A 212 -15.97 2.04 0.59
CA TYR A 212 -16.11 3.15 -0.33
C TYR A 212 -17.59 3.32 -0.66
N HIS A 213 -18.21 4.36 -0.13
CA HIS A 213 -19.66 4.55 -0.18
C HIS A 213 -20.08 6.01 -0.28
N THR A 214 -19.22 6.98 0.07
CA THR A 214 -19.48 8.39 -0.25
C THR A 214 -19.11 8.67 -1.71
N LEU A 215 -19.69 9.71 -2.32
CA LEU A 215 -19.36 10.11 -3.69
C LEU A 215 -17.85 10.35 -3.88
N ASN A 216 -17.20 10.97 -2.89
CA ASN A 216 -15.76 11.22 -2.94
C ASN A 216 -14.98 9.90 -2.91
N ASP A 217 -15.33 8.98 -2.01
CA ASP A 217 -14.67 7.67 -1.91
C ASP A 217 -14.84 6.88 -3.20
N ARG A 218 -16.05 6.86 -3.77
CA ARG A 218 -16.34 6.17 -5.02
C ARG A 218 -15.51 6.72 -6.18
N LYS A 219 -15.37 8.05 -6.28
CA LYS A 219 -14.54 8.70 -7.32
C LYS A 219 -13.06 8.40 -7.14
N ILE A 220 -12.55 8.35 -5.92
CA ILE A 220 -11.15 7.97 -5.65
C ILE A 220 -10.95 6.48 -5.98
N CYS A 221 -11.87 5.62 -5.55
CA CYS A 221 -11.84 4.18 -5.80
C CYS A 221 -11.84 3.85 -7.30
N CYS A 222 -12.74 4.45 -8.07
CA CYS A 222 -12.81 4.30 -9.52
C CYS A 222 -11.53 4.77 -10.20
N LYS A 223 -11.02 5.97 -9.86
CA LYS A 223 -9.74 6.45 -10.40
C LYS A 223 -8.59 5.50 -10.12
N PHE A 224 -8.52 4.95 -8.90
CA PHE A 224 -7.52 3.96 -8.51
C PHE A 224 -7.64 2.69 -9.35
N HIS A 225 -8.81 2.06 -9.39
CA HIS A 225 -9.01 0.81 -10.12
C HIS A 225 -8.83 0.95 -11.63
N CYS A 226 -9.31 2.04 -12.23
CA CYS A 226 -9.07 2.32 -13.65
C CYS A 226 -7.58 2.53 -13.94
N SER A 227 -6.84 3.22 -13.07
CA SER A 227 -5.39 3.40 -13.24
C SER A 227 -4.61 2.10 -13.02
N THR A 228 -5.03 1.28 -12.07
CA THR A 228 -4.43 -0.03 -11.81
C THR A 228 -4.73 -1.01 -12.94
N LEU A 229 -5.91 -0.96 -13.57
CA LEU A 229 -6.21 -1.73 -14.77
C LEU A 229 -5.23 -1.38 -15.90
N LEU A 230 -4.99 -0.08 -16.12
CA LEU A 230 -4.03 0.40 -17.11
C LEU A 230 -2.59 -0.03 -16.78
N LEU A 231 -2.21 -0.02 -15.50
CA LEU A 231 -0.89 -0.48 -15.04
C LEU A 231 -0.74 -2.00 -15.16
N ALA A 232 -1.79 -2.77 -14.86
CA ALA A 232 -1.83 -4.22 -15.00
C ALA A 232 -1.63 -4.64 -16.46
N ILE A 233 -2.32 -3.98 -17.39
CA ILE A 233 -2.09 -4.13 -18.83
C ILE A 233 -0.61 -3.83 -19.15
N ALA A 234 0.01 -2.86 -18.46
CA ALA A 234 1.41 -2.48 -18.67
C ALA A 234 2.47 -3.42 -18.12
N VAL A 235 2.31 -3.86 -16.89
CA VAL A 235 3.26 -4.76 -16.21
C VAL A 235 3.28 -6.12 -16.92
N MET A 236 2.14 -6.59 -17.44
CA MET A 236 2.06 -7.83 -18.22
C MET A 236 2.81 -7.77 -19.55
N ALA A 237 2.99 -6.57 -20.12
CA ALA A 237 3.82 -6.37 -21.30
C ALA A 237 5.32 -6.27 -21.00
N LEU A 238 5.67 -6.06 -19.73
CA LEU A 238 6.99 -5.77 -19.17
C LEU A 238 7.51 -6.87 -18.24
N ILE A 239 6.97 -8.10 -18.28
CA ILE A 239 7.66 -9.30 -17.76
C ILE A 239 8.85 -9.65 -18.68
N VAL A 240 9.69 -8.66 -18.99
CA VAL A 240 11.12 -8.64 -19.28
C VAL A 240 11.54 -7.18 -19.04
N ILE A 241 12.20 -6.93 -17.90
CA ILE A 241 12.97 -5.73 -17.50
C ILE A 241 12.25 -4.68 -16.63
N PHE A 242 12.91 -4.44 -15.49
CA PHE A 242 12.70 -3.44 -14.44
C PHE A 242 12.64 -1.97 -14.94
N SER A 243 11.89 -1.16 -14.18
CA SER A 243 11.95 0.31 -14.06
C SER A 243 11.41 1.15 -15.23
N LEU A 244 10.28 1.84 -14.98
CA LEU A 244 10.12 3.31 -15.08
C LEU A 244 8.63 3.70 -15.11
N ALA A 245 8.14 4.20 -13.96
CA ALA A 245 6.85 4.89 -13.87
C ALA A 245 7.07 6.38 -14.11
N GLN A 246 7.09 6.81 -15.38
CA GLN A 246 6.87 8.21 -15.76
C GLN A 246 6.50 8.44 -17.24
N GLY A 247 6.50 7.39 -18.09
CA GLY A 247 6.09 7.50 -19.50
C GLY A 247 4.79 6.80 -19.89
N LEU A 248 4.09 6.17 -18.94
CA LEU A 248 3.01 5.23 -19.27
C LEU A 248 1.76 5.89 -19.85
N CYS A 249 1.32 7.04 -19.32
CA CYS A 249 0.08 7.70 -19.77
C CYS A 249 0.09 8.08 -21.26
N ASP A 250 1.25 8.45 -21.80
CA ASP A 250 1.36 8.84 -23.21
C ASP A 250 1.60 7.64 -24.14
N GLN A 251 2.08 6.50 -23.62
CA GLN A 251 2.16 5.24 -24.39
C GLN A 251 0.87 4.39 -24.33
N LEU A 252 -0.05 4.70 -23.41
CA LEU A 252 -1.27 3.93 -23.14
C LEU A 252 -2.38 4.05 -24.19
N ARG A 253 -2.31 5.00 -25.13
CA ARG A 253 -3.32 5.15 -26.19
C ARG A 253 -2.92 4.52 -27.54
N GLY A 254 -1.77 3.84 -27.65
CA GLY A 254 -1.36 3.24 -28.93
C GLY A 254 -0.12 2.34 -28.99
N GLY A 255 0.20 1.54 -27.96
CA GLY A 255 1.44 0.73 -27.94
C GLY A 255 1.30 -0.76 -27.58
N SER A 256 2.35 -1.54 -27.92
CA SER A 256 2.65 -3.01 -27.84
C SER A 256 2.22 -3.81 -26.59
N LEU A 257 1.63 -3.11 -25.65
CA LEU A 257 1.17 -3.52 -24.35
C LEU A 257 -0.22 -4.20 -24.45
N ARG A 258 -1.08 -3.60 -25.28
CA ARG A 258 -2.44 -4.02 -25.63
C ARG A 258 -2.46 -5.36 -26.37
N GLU A 259 -1.53 -5.57 -27.31
CA GLU A 259 -1.39 -6.82 -28.07
C GLU A 259 -0.98 -8.02 -27.19
N LYS A 260 -0.24 -7.78 -26.10
CA LYS A 260 0.26 -8.86 -25.24
C LYS A 260 -0.81 -9.39 -24.28
N ALA A 261 -1.68 -8.53 -23.75
CA ALA A 261 -2.81 -8.96 -22.92
C ALA A 261 -3.75 -9.91 -23.68
N LEU A 262 -4.01 -9.62 -24.97
CA LEU A 262 -4.72 -10.50 -25.90
C LEU A 262 -3.98 -11.84 -26.10
N LYS A 263 -2.65 -11.79 -26.24
CA LYS A 263 -1.81 -12.98 -26.49
C LYS A 263 -1.80 -13.98 -25.33
N PHE A 264 -1.95 -13.53 -24.09
CA PHE A 264 -1.97 -14.41 -22.90
C PHE A 264 -3.38 -14.88 -22.48
N GLY A 265 -4.44 -14.51 -23.22
CA GLY A 265 -5.79 -15.02 -23.02
C GLY A 265 -6.47 -14.59 -21.70
N LEU A 266 -6.04 -13.47 -21.12
CA LEU A 266 -6.54 -12.98 -19.82
C LEU A 266 -7.78 -12.09 -19.93
N GLY A 267 -8.23 -11.82 -21.16
CA GLY A 267 -9.38 -10.99 -21.50
C GLY A 267 -9.25 -10.45 -22.93
N THR A 268 -10.37 -10.06 -23.52
CA THR A 268 -10.44 -9.39 -24.82
C THR A 268 -10.30 -7.87 -24.65
N GLU A 269 -10.03 -7.13 -25.73
CA GLU A 269 -10.07 -5.66 -25.70
C GLU A 269 -11.42 -5.14 -25.21
N ASN A 270 -12.51 -5.82 -25.61
CA ASN A 270 -13.85 -5.48 -25.18
C ASN A 270 -14.04 -5.68 -23.67
N ASP A 271 -13.43 -6.72 -23.08
CA ASP A 271 -13.55 -6.96 -21.63
C ASP A 271 -12.94 -5.82 -20.81
N PHE A 272 -11.79 -5.28 -21.20
CA PHE A 272 -11.13 -4.19 -20.47
C PHE A 272 -11.88 -2.87 -20.56
N GLU A 273 -12.44 -2.57 -21.74
CA GLU A 273 -13.30 -1.38 -21.92
C GLU A 273 -14.60 -1.51 -21.12
N GLU A 274 -15.21 -2.69 -21.08
CA GLU A 274 -16.40 -2.99 -20.28
C GLU A 274 -16.12 -2.86 -18.77
N MET A 275 -14.97 -3.38 -18.28
CA MET A 275 -14.53 -3.19 -16.89
C MET A 275 -14.38 -1.70 -16.52
N ALA A 276 -13.74 -0.91 -17.38
CA ALA A 276 -13.56 0.52 -17.14
C ALA A 276 -14.91 1.26 -17.08
N LYS A 277 -15.80 0.98 -18.02
CA LYS A 277 -17.17 1.54 -18.04
C LYS A 277 -17.96 1.15 -16.79
N ALA A 278 -17.83 -0.09 -16.33
CA ALA A 278 -18.51 -0.56 -15.12
C ALA A 278 -18.02 0.18 -13.87
N TRP A 279 -16.72 0.49 -13.75
CA TRP A 279 -16.20 1.32 -12.67
C TRP A 279 -16.68 2.77 -12.74
N GLU A 280 -16.78 3.34 -13.94
CA GLU A 280 -17.33 4.68 -14.16
C GLU A 280 -18.83 4.73 -13.79
N GLU A 281 -19.61 3.74 -14.22
CA GLU A 281 -21.01 3.59 -13.85
C GLU A 281 -21.15 3.48 -12.33
N TRP A 282 -20.43 2.52 -11.72
CA TRP A 282 -20.47 2.29 -10.28
C TRP A 282 -20.13 3.54 -9.47
N ALA A 283 -19.19 4.37 -9.95
CA ALA A 283 -18.79 5.59 -9.25
C ALA A 283 -19.90 6.65 -9.15
N GLU A 284 -20.71 6.76 -10.20
CA GLU A 284 -21.77 7.78 -10.31
C GLU A 284 -23.10 7.32 -9.68
N ARG A 285 -23.23 6.05 -9.31
CA ARG A 285 -24.42 5.52 -8.62
C ARG A 285 -24.48 5.93 -7.15
N ASP A 286 -25.62 6.44 -6.71
CA ASP A 286 -25.81 6.85 -5.31
C ASP A 286 -25.95 5.67 -4.33
N ASP A 287 -26.42 4.52 -4.81
CA ASP A 287 -26.59 3.30 -4.04
C ASP A 287 -25.33 2.41 -4.03
N ALA A 288 -24.28 2.79 -4.74
CA ALA A 288 -23.08 1.96 -4.88
C ALA A 288 -22.21 1.93 -3.62
N ILE A 289 -21.75 0.73 -3.25
CA ILE A 289 -20.85 0.48 -2.13
C ILE A 289 -19.85 -0.63 -2.45
N LEU A 290 -18.63 -0.47 -1.96
CA LEU A 290 -17.58 -1.49 -1.98
C LEU A 290 -17.02 -1.61 -0.58
N ALA A 291 -16.86 -2.83 -0.10
CA ALA A 291 -16.23 -3.12 1.18
C ALA A 291 -15.23 -4.25 1.06
N MET A 292 -14.16 -4.20 1.85
CA MET A 292 -13.11 -5.23 1.86
C MET A 292 -12.60 -5.45 3.27
N LEU A 293 -12.42 -6.72 3.67
CA LEU A 293 -11.81 -7.07 4.95
C LEU A 293 -10.33 -6.73 4.96
N GLN A 294 -9.86 -6.34 6.13
CA GLN A 294 -8.48 -5.96 6.40
C GLN A 294 -8.05 -6.76 7.63
N GLY A 295 -7.11 -7.67 7.43
CA GLY A 295 -6.51 -8.39 8.54
C GLY A 295 -5.51 -7.52 9.26
N GLU A 296 -5.43 -7.66 10.58
CA GLU A 296 -4.53 -6.91 11.44
C GLU A 296 -3.88 -7.85 12.45
N ILE A 297 -2.57 -7.70 12.66
CA ILE A 297 -1.89 -8.35 13.78
C ILE A 297 -1.02 -7.36 14.56
N LEU A 298 -0.99 -7.56 15.87
CA LEU A 298 -0.01 -6.98 16.78
C LEU A 298 0.78 -8.10 17.41
N ILE A 299 2.10 -8.08 17.24
CA ILE A 299 3.02 -9.00 17.89
C ILE A 299 3.76 -8.24 19.00
N GLN A 300 3.56 -8.66 20.24
CA GLN A 300 4.31 -8.18 21.39
C GLN A 300 5.57 -9.04 21.56
N LYS A 301 6.72 -8.55 21.09
CA LYS A 301 8.01 -9.26 21.18
C LYS A 301 8.51 -9.30 22.62
#